data_AF-A0A975B8Z9-F1
#
_entry.id   AF-A0A975B8Z9-F1
#
_cell.length_a   1.000
_cell.length_b   1.000
_cell.length_c   1.000
_cell.angle_alpha   90.00
_cell.angle_beta   90.00
_cell.angle_gamma   90.00
#
_symmetry.space_group_name_H-M   'P 1'
#
loop_
_entity.id
_entity.type
_entity.pdbx_description
1 polymer ?
#
loop_
_entity_poly.entity_id
_entity_poly.type
_entity_poly.pdbx_seq_one_letter_code
_entity_poly.pdbx_strand_id
1 'polypeptide(L)'
;MTPEITNATYLTEKHSNEVKFWTPCILDFFIKCKPELPISECIIDKRSNDEIRYKRRSQDSELIIKDAKHILHEEVNTEFLHRIDNIFNTKLSEDVELLIKANIYPDIIVITSNKVYLVENKPYYGSDLTGPQEACEAYCQFVKRLNNKEKINCEYLMIISACFKKYYKLENLQKCLKNKFGVLLLEDIFQEMHNHKFKYDDITEDWGLYTDKAYAFLEVGIK
;
A
#
# COMPACT_ATOMS: atom_id res chain seq x y z
N MET A 1 32.31 -13.29 9.75
CA MET A 1 30.92 -12.96 10.08
C MET A 1 30.32 -12.34 8.84
N THR A 2 29.37 -13.03 8.21
CA THR A 2 28.50 -12.42 7.19
C THR A 2 27.74 -11.27 7.87
N PRO A 3 27.70 -10.06 7.29
CA PRO A 3 26.84 -9.01 7.80
C PRO A 3 25.42 -9.57 7.92
N GLU A 4 24.79 -9.45 9.09
CA GLU A 4 23.37 -9.74 9.22
C GLU A 4 22.62 -8.79 8.30
N ILE A 5 21.92 -9.35 7.31
CA ILE A 5 21.13 -8.57 6.36
C ILE A 5 20.02 -7.90 7.17
N THR A 6 20.14 -6.59 7.35
CA THR A 6 19.21 -5.75 8.10
C THR A 6 18.38 -4.97 7.08
N ASN A 7 17.31 -5.59 6.58
CA ASN A 7 16.35 -4.97 5.67
C ASN A 7 14.93 -5.14 6.22
N ALA A 8 13.94 -4.50 5.58
CA ALA A 8 12.57 -4.56 6.06
C ALA A 8 12.04 -6.01 6.16
N THR A 9 12.42 -6.89 5.24
CA THR A 9 12.06 -8.32 5.27
C THR A 9 12.51 -9.00 6.55
N TYR A 10 13.75 -8.78 6.99
CA TYR A 10 14.27 -9.38 8.21
C TYR A 10 13.42 -8.99 9.43
N LEU A 11 13.11 -7.69 9.55
CA LEU A 11 12.31 -7.20 10.68
C LEU A 11 10.87 -7.75 10.63
N THR A 12 10.27 -7.80 9.44
CA THR A 12 8.89 -8.30 9.29
C THR A 12 8.77 -9.81 9.45
N GLU A 13 9.81 -10.58 9.14
CA GLU A 13 9.89 -12.02 9.44
C GLU A 13 10.05 -12.28 10.94
N LYS A 14 10.87 -11.48 11.64
CA LYS A 14 11.03 -11.56 13.10
C LYS A 14 9.68 -11.38 13.83
N HIS A 15 8.82 -10.52 13.29
CA HIS A 15 7.47 -10.25 13.80
C HIS A 15 6.39 -10.63 12.77
N SER A 16 6.33 -11.90 12.35
CA SER A 16 5.54 -12.36 11.19
C SER A 16 4.01 -12.20 11.24
N ASN A 17 3.42 -11.63 12.29
CA ASN A 17 1.97 -11.48 12.41
C ASN A 17 1.48 -10.14 11.80
N GLU A 18 1.09 -10.15 10.52
CA GLU A 18 0.56 -8.97 9.82
C GLU A 18 -0.60 -8.30 10.58
N VAL A 19 -1.68 -9.05 10.86
CA VAL A 19 -2.93 -8.50 11.39
C VAL A 19 -2.80 -7.97 12.80
N LYS A 20 -2.03 -8.65 13.67
CA LYS A 20 -1.89 -8.24 15.07
C LYS A 20 -0.79 -7.21 15.30
N PHE A 21 0.14 -7.08 14.35
CA PHE A 21 1.37 -6.33 14.57
C PHE A 21 1.58 -5.24 13.54
N TRP A 22 1.77 -5.62 12.28
CA TRP A 22 2.18 -4.68 11.24
C TRP A 22 1.06 -3.74 10.79
N THR A 23 -0.16 -4.25 10.59
CA THR A 23 -1.27 -3.39 10.20
C THR A 23 -1.59 -2.36 11.29
N PRO A 24 -1.71 -2.73 12.59
CA PRO A 24 -1.83 -1.77 13.68
C PRO A 24 -0.66 -0.78 13.78
N CYS A 25 0.59 -1.25 13.64
CA CYS A 25 1.78 -0.41 13.69
C CYS A 25 1.79 0.66 12.59
N ILE A 26 1.52 0.27 11.35
CA ILE A 26 1.49 1.19 10.20
C ILE A 26 0.31 2.14 10.31
N LEU A 27 -0.86 1.64 10.73
CA LEU A 27 -2.04 2.46 10.96
C LEU A 27 -1.77 3.55 12.02
N ASP A 28 -1.16 3.17 13.14
CA ASP A 28 -0.80 4.10 14.22
C ASP A 28 0.21 5.16 13.74
N PHE A 29 1.20 4.75 12.94
CA PHE A 29 2.13 5.68 12.29
C PHE A 29 1.42 6.65 11.33
N PHE A 30 0.51 6.14 10.48
CA PHE A 30 -0.26 6.99 9.56
C PHE A 30 -1.12 8.00 10.30
N ILE A 31 -1.75 7.60 11.42
CA ILE A 31 -2.60 8.47 12.23
C ILE A 31 -1.77 9.54 12.96
N LYS A 32 -0.67 9.14 13.62
CA LYS A 32 0.14 10.03 14.47
C LYS A 32 1.03 10.96 13.66
N CYS A 33 1.66 10.45 12.60
CA CYS A 33 2.70 11.18 11.86
C CYS A 33 2.20 11.76 10.54
N LYS A 34 1.13 11.18 9.96
CA LYS A 34 0.56 11.58 8.66
C LYS A 34 1.62 11.83 7.58
N PRO A 35 2.45 10.83 7.26
CA PRO A 35 3.61 11.00 6.40
C PRO A 35 3.24 11.30 4.94
N GLU A 36 4.24 11.74 4.19
CA GLU A 36 4.23 11.73 2.72
C GLU A 36 5.13 10.59 2.25
N LEU A 37 4.55 9.58 1.60
CA LEU A 37 5.28 8.36 1.22
C LEU A 37 5.44 8.26 -0.28
N PRO A 38 6.64 7.95 -0.81
CA PRO A 38 6.81 7.72 -2.23
C PRO A 38 6.02 6.49 -2.67
N ILE A 39 5.30 6.63 -3.79
CA ILE A 39 4.63 5.52 -4.44
C ILE A 39 5.47 5.07 -5.63
N SER A 40 5.78 3.79 -5.63
CA SER A 40 6.58 3.12 -6.65
C SER A 40 5.71 2.33 -7.63
N GLU A 41 6.26 2.08 -8.82
CA GLU A 41 5.80 1.08 -9.78
C GLU A 41 6.84 -0.01 -9.95
N CYS A 42 6.38 -1.22 -10.25
CA CYS A 42 7.25 -2.34 -10.57
C CYS A 42 7.84 -2.13 -11.97
N ILE A 43 9.16 -2.07 -12.06
CA ILE A 43 9.93 -2.24 -13.29
C ILE A 43 10.24 -3.71 -13.44
N ILE A 44 9.88 -4.26 -14.58
CA ILE A 44 10.09 -5.67 -14.90
C ILE A 44 11.19 -5.72 -15.93
N ASP A 45 12.42 -5.98 -15.48
CA ASP A 45 13.50 -6.30 -16.40
C ASP A 45 13.43 -7.79 -16.75
N LYS A 46 13.00 -8.09 -17.99
CA LYS A 46 12.93 -9.46 -18.50
C LYS A 46 14.32 -10.07 -18.74
N ARG A 47 15.41 -9.32 -18.59
CA ARG A 47 16.78 -9.75 -18.89
C ARG A 47 17.53 -10.31 -17.67
N SER A 48 17.12 -9.97 -16.46
CA SER A 48 17.71 -10.48 -15.22
C SER A 48 16.75 -11.48 -14.59
N ASN A 49 17.17 -12.73 -14.47
CA ASN A 49 16.30 -13.84 -14.06
C ASN A 49 15.67 -13.72 -12.66
N ASP A 50 15.97 -12.71 -11.83
CA ASP A 50 15.41 -12.61 -10.47
C ASP A 50 15.33 -11.17 -9.89
N GLU A 51 15.56 -10.11 -10.69
CA GLU A 51 15.59 -8.73 -10.14
C GLU A 51 14.33 -7.96 -10.53
N ILE A 52 13.40 -7.83 -9.58
CA ILE A 52 12.35 -6.81 -9.66
C ILE A 52 12.97 -5.51 -9.17
N ARG A 53 12.83 -4.48 -9.99
CA ARG A 53 13.22 -3.13 -9.59
C ARG A 53 11.96 -2.34 -9.34
N TYR A 54 11.97 -1.55 -8.29
CA TYR A 54 10.95 -0.54 -8.10
C TYR A 54 11.51 0.78 -8.61
N LYS A 55 10.66 1.63 -9.16
CA LYS A 55 10.98 3.05 -9.32
C LYS A 55 9.82 3.88 -8.86
N ARG A 56 10.13 5.09 -8.41
CA ARG A 56 9.11 6.09 -8.12
C ARG A 56 8.23 6.31 -9.35
N ARG A 57 6.90 6.33 -9.16
CA ARG A 57 5.96 6.65 -10.24
C ARG A 57 6.18 8.08 -10.72
N SER A 58 5.98 8.32 -12.01
CA SER A 58 6.15 9.66 -12.60
C SER A 58 4.98 10.59 -12.30
N GLN A 59 3.78 10.03 -12.14
CA GLN A 59 2.54 10.76 -11.81
C GLN A 59 2.02 10.28 -10.47
N ASP A 60 1.40 11.20 -9.72
CA ASP A 60 0.85 10.90 -8.39
C ASP A 60 1.86 10.11 -7.54
N SER A 61 3.10 10.62 -7.52
CA SER A 61 4.28 9.88 -7.07
C SER A 61 4.36 9.69 -5.56
N GLU A 62 3.38 10.21 -4.81
CA GLU A 62 3.35 10.24 -3.36
C GLU A 62 1.94 9.95 -2.84
N LEU A 63 1.88 9.19 -1.75
CA LEU A 63 0.72 9.09 -0.88
C LEU A 63 0.83 10.24 0.13
N ILE A 64 -0.09 11.19 0.03
CA ILE A 64 -0.10 12.38 0.89
C ILE A 64 -1.14 12.16 1.99
N ILE A 65 -0.68 11.75 3.18
CA ILE A 65 -1.56 11.43 4.32
C ILE A 65 -1.85 12.68 5.18
N LYS A 66 -1.00 13.71 5.13
CA LYS A 66 -1.19 14.96 5.90
C LYS A 66 -2.59 15.56 5.77
N ASP A 67 -3.19 15.43 4.59
CA ASP A 67 -4.51 15.98 4.25
C ASP A 67 -5.64 14.94 4.34
N ALA A 68 -5.38 13.78 4.94
CA ALA A 68 -6.38 12.75 5.16
C ALA A 68 -7.48 13.25 6.11
N LYS A 69 -8.73 13.13 5.66
CA LYS A 69 -9.93 13.33 6.48
C LYS A 69 -10.23 12.09 7.32
N HIS A 70 -9.99 10.91 6.75
CA HIS A 70 -10.15 9.63 7.44
C HIS A 70 -8.97 8.71 7.14
N ILE A 71 -8.54 7.98 8.18
CA ILE A 71 -7.59 6.86 8.11
C ILE A 71 -8.24 5.73 8.92
N LEU A 72 -8.62 4.65 8.26
CA LEU A 72 -9.53 3.64 8.79
C LEU A 72 -8.97 2.23 8.58
N HIS A 73 -9.40 1.29 9.43
CA HIS A 73 -9.21 -0.15 9.28
C HIS A 73 -10.59 -0.80 9.40
N GLU A 74 -11.26 -1.03 8.28
CA GLU A 74 -12.62 -1.55 8.24
C GLU A 74 -12.94 -2.16 6.87
N GLU A 75 -14.02 -2.93 6.82
CA GLU A 75 -14.57 -3.45 5.56
C GLU A 75 -15.21 -2.35 4.72
N VAL A 76 -15.23 -2.53 3.40
CA VAL A 76 -16.03 -1.69 2.50
C VAL A 76 -17.51 -2.05 2.67
N ASN A 77 -18.22 -1.29 3.51
CA ASN A 77 -19.65 -1.44 3.75
C ASN A 77 -20.42 -0.13 3.52
N THR A 78 -21.72 -0.14 3.83
CA THR A 78 -22.60 1.03 3.65
C THR A 78 -22.13 2.25 4.41
N GLU A 79 -21.59 2.10 5.62
CA GLU A 79 -21.08 3.22 6.41
C GLU A 79 -19.85 3.86 5.75
N PHE A 80 -18.91 3.04 5.28
CA PHE A 80 -17.78 3.51 4.49
C PHE A 80 -18.23 4.27 3.23
N LEU A 81 -19.22 3.73 2.48
CA LEU A 81 -19.74 4.41 1.29
C LEU A 81 -20.41 5.74 1.62
N HIS A 82 -21.13 5.85 2.73
CA HIS A 82 -21.68 7.12 3.19
C HIS A 82 -20.59 8.17 3.45
N ARG A 83 -19.42 7.78 3.96
CA ARG A 83 -18.29 8.70 4.15
C ARG A 83 -17.75 9.21 2.82
N ILE A 84 -17.66 8.33 1.80
CA ILE A 84 -17.33 8.74 0.43
C ILE A 84 -18.39 9.70 -0.11
N ASP A 85 -19.67 9.37 0.00
CA ASP A 85 -20.76 10.20 -0.49
C ASP A 85 -20.75 11.61 0.10
N ASN A 86 -20.49 11.72 1.40
CA ASN A 86 -20.39 13.02 2.07
C ASN A 86 -19.20 13.86 1.58
N ILE A 87 -18.08 13.23 1.21
CA ILE A 87 -16.86 13.93 0.79
C ILE A 87 -16.91 14.31 -0.69
N PHE A 88 -17.40 13.41 -1.54
CA PHE A 88 -17.39 13.55 -3.00
C PHE A 88 -18.74 13.95 -3.59
N ASN A 89 -19.77 14.13 -2.74
CA ASN A 89 -21.13 14.46 -3.14
C ASN A 89 -21.72 13.45 -4.14
N THR A 90 -21.65 12.16 -3.77
CA THR A 90 -22.14 11.02 -4.56
C THR A 90 -23.30 10.30 -3.85
N LYS A 91 -23.78 9.20 -4.44
CA LYS A 91 -24.85 8.34 -3.89
C LYS A 91 -24.52 6.84 -3.97
N LEU A 92 -23.29 6.48 -3.62
CA LEU A 92 -22.78 5.12 -3.65
C LEU A 92 -23.43 4.23 -2.60
N SER A 93 -23.80 4.78 -1.45
CA SER A 93 -24.45 4.02 -0.37
C SER A 93 -25.80 3.44 -0.79
N GLU A 94 -26.42 4.01 -1.83
CA GLU A 94 -27.68 3.53 -2.42
C GLU A 94 -27.45 2.42 -3.48
N ASP A 95 -26.19 2.17 -3.91
CA ASP A 95 -25.83 1.17 -4.91
C ASP A 95 -25.66 -0.22 -4.28
N VAL A 96 -26.76 -0.98 -4.25
CA VAL A 96 -26.81 -2.35 -3.72
C VAL A 96 -25.86 -3.31 -4.45
N GLU A 97 -25.61 -3.12 -5.76
CA GLU A 97 -24.69 -4.00 -6.50
C GLU A 97 -23.25 -3.84 -6.02
N LEU A 98 -22.88 -2.62 -5.64
CA LEU A 98 -21.57 -2.29 -5.14
C LEU A 98 -21.32 -2.90 -3.75
N LEU A 99 -22.37 -2.97 -2.92
CA LEU A 99 -22.32 -3.60 -1.59
C LEU A 99 -22.31 -5.13 -1.63
N ILE A 100 -23.07 -5.76 -2.53
CA ILE A 100 -23.17 -7.23 -2.60
C ILE A 100 -21.89 -7.88 -3.15
N LYS A 101 -21.17 -7.19 -4.04
CA LYS A 101 -19.96 -7.74 -4.68
C LYS A 101 -18.67 -7.44 -3.93
N ALA A 102 -18.69 -6.49 -3.00
CA ALA A 102 -17.49 -6.01 -2.33
C ALA A 102 -17.15 -6.84 -1.09
N ASN A 103 -16.67 -8.08 -1.27
CA ASN A 103 -15.91 -8.76 -0.23
C ASN A 103 -14.50 -8.13 -0.14
N ILE A 104 -14.44 -6.84 0.17
CA ILE A 104 -13.26 -5.98 0.12
C ILE A 104 -12.98 -5.52 1.54
N TYR A 105 -11.82 -5.92 2.07
CA TYR A 105 -11.40 -5.64 3.44
C TYR A 105 -9.96 -5.09 3.44
N PRO A 106 -9.78 -3.82 3.04
CA PRO A 106 -8.44 -3.24 2.97
C PRO A 106 -7.85 -3.14 4.38
N ASP A 107 -6.57 -3.46 4.52
CA ASP A 107 -5.85 -3.28 5.78
C ASP A 107 -5.89 -1.82 6.26
N ILE A 108 -5.77 -0.87 5.34
CA ILE A 108 -5.88 0.56 5.64
C ILE A 108 -6.64 1.25 4.52
N ILE A 109 -7.54 2.15 4.90
CA ILE A 109 -8.26 3.04 3.99
C ILE A 109 -7.86 4.48 4.33
N VAL A 110 -7.44 5.24 3.32
CA VAL A 110 -7.16 6.68 3.47
C VAL A 110 -8.11 7.47 2.59
N ILE A 111 -8.90 8.36 3.18
CA ILE A 111 -9.81 9.25 2.45
C ILE A 111 -9.34 10.69 2.62
N THR A 112 -9.01 11.33 1.50
CA THR A 112 -8.64 12.75 1.42
C THR A 112 -9.79 13.55 0.82
N SER A 113 -9.62 14.86 0.62
CA SER A 113 -10.63 15.70 -0.05
C SER A 113 -10.84 15.38 -1.53
N ASN A 114 -9.89 14.71 -2.19
CA ASN A 114 -9.91 14.49 -3.63
C ASN A 114 -9.56 13.05 -4.05
N LYS A 115 -9.13 12.19 -3.13
CA LYS A 115 -8.74 10.80 -3.40
C LYS A 115 -9.16 9.83 -2.30
N VAL A 116 -9.39 8.60 -2.71
CA VAL A 116 -9.52 7.42 -1.84
C VAL A 116 -8.34 6.49 -2.11
N TYR A 117 -7.70 5.98 -1.06
CA TYR A 117 -6.68 4.96 -1.16
C TYR A 117 -7.16 3.72 -0.42
N LEU A 118 -7.15 2.59 -1.11
CA LEU A 118 -7.27 1.26 -0.52
C LEU A 118 -5.86 0.72 -0.40
N VAL A 119 -5.42 0.39 0.81
CA VAL A 119 -4.04 -0.02 1.07
C VAL A 119 -4.06 -1.42 1.67
N GLU A 120 -3.38 -2.34 0.99
CA GLU A 120 -3.12 -3.69 1.50
C GLU A 120 -1.72 -3.76 2.07
N ASN A 121 -1.60 -4.33 3.26
CA ASN A 121 -0.33 -4.53 3.93
C ASN A 121 0.10 -5.97 3.77
N LYS A 122 1.24 -6.23 3.14
CA LYS A 122 1.79 -7.58 2.95
C LYS A 122 3.27 -7.57 3.32
N PRO A 123 3.57 -7.41 4.63
CA PRO A 123 4.86 -6.89 5.07
C PRO A 123 5.99 -7.92 5.02
N TYR A 124 5.67 -9.21 5.04
CA TYR A 124 6.67 -10.27 5.09
C TYR A 124 6.66 -11.15 3.83
N TYR A 125 7.81 -11.79 3.60
CA TYR A 125 8.15 -12.52 2.38
C TYR A 125 7.19 -13.65 1.99
N GLY A 126 6.52 -14.28 2.96
CA GLY A 126 5.57 -15.37 2.74
C GLY A 126 4.13 -14.94 2.40
N SER A 127 3.83 -13.65 2.48
CA SER A 127 2.47 -13.13 2.29
C SER A 127 1.93 -13.51 0.91
N ASP A 128 0.68 -13.97 0.84
CA ASP A 128 0.02 -14.25 -0.44
C ASP A 128 -0.95 -13.14 -0.82
N LEU A 129 -1.09 -12.96 -2.12
CA LEU A 129 -2.10 -12.13 -2.75
C LEU A 129 -3.13 -13.08 -3.35
N THR A 130 -4.25 -13.33 -2.69
CA THR A 130 -5.23 -14.31 -3.16
C THR A 130 -6.64 -13.76 -3.20
N GLY A 131 -7.49 -14.41 -4.01
CA GLY A 131 -8.91 -14.14 -4.05
C GLY A 131 -9.22 -12.69 -4.45
N PRO A 132 -10.03 -11.94 -3.66
CA PRO A 132 -10.52 -10.60 -4.02
C PRO A 132 -9.43 -9.57 -4.38
N GLN A 133 -8.20 -9.80 -3.94
CA GLN A 133 -7.05 -8.91 -4.08
C GLN A 133 -6.29 -9.10 -5.40
N GLU A 134 -6.60 -10.14 -6.18
CA GLU A 134 -5.92 -10.44 -7.44
C GLU A 134 -6.37 -9.51 -8.60
N ALA A 135 -5.63 -9.56 -9.70
CA ALA A 135 -5.95 -8.75 -10.87
C ALA A 135 -7.32 -9.13 -11.45
N CYS A 136 -8.11 -8.10 -11.81
CA CYS A 136 -9.48 -8.23 -12.32
C CYS A 136 -10.52 -8.72 -11.30
N GLU A 137 -10.13 -8.91 -10.04
CA GLU A 137 -11.03 -9.29 -8.94
C GLU A 137 -11.64 -8.06 -8.26
N ALA A 138 -12.31 -8.28 -7.12
CA ALA A 138 -13.17 -7.31 -6.45
C ALA A 138 -12.50 -5.95 -6.21
N TYR A 139 -11.24 -5.92 -5.75
CA TYR A 139 -10.51 -4.67 -5.51
C TYR A 139 -10.35 -3.88 -6.81
N CYS A 140 -9.88 -4.54 -7.87
CA CYS A 140 -9.69 -3.90 -9.17
C CYS A 140 -11.00 -3.40 -9.77
N GLN A 141 -12.08 -4.18 -9.63
CA GLN A 141 -13.40 -3.78 -10.12
C GLN A 141 -13.94 -2.57 -9.36
N PHE A 142 -13.79 -2.56 -8.04
CA PHE A 142 -14.23 -1.45 -7.20
C PHE A 142 -13.45 -0.16 -7.49
N VAL A 143 -12.12 -0.23 -7.60
CA VAL A 143 -11.26 0.90 -7.99
C VAL A 143 -11.66 1.43 -9.37
N LYS A 144 -11.84 0.56 -10.36
CA LYS A 144 -12.29 0.96 -11.71
C LYS A 144 -13.66 1.62 -11.69
N ARG A 145 -14.58 1.10 -10.86
CA ARG A 145 -15.93 1.65 -10.73
C ARG A 145 -15.90 3.07 -10.19
N LEU A 146 -15.22 3.31 -9.07
CA LEU A 146 -15.08 4.63 -8.47
C LEU A 146 -14.47 5.64 -9.46
N ASN A 147 -13.39 5.26 -10.15
CA ASN A 147 -12.72 6.16 -11.10
C ASN A 147 -13.55 6.42 -12.37
N ASN A 148 -14.11 5.38 -12.98
CA ASN A 148 -14.68 5.50 -14.33
C ASN A 148 -16.13 5.99 -14.31
N LYS A 149 -16.95 5.51 -13.39
CA LYS A 149 -18.38 5.85 -13.33
C LYS A 149 -18.62 7.02 -12.39
N GLU A 150 -18.06 6.95 -11.19
CA GLU A 150 -18.35 7.90 -10.11
C GLU A 150 -17.43 9.13 -10.15
N LYS A 151 -16.38 9.09 -10.99
CA LYS A 151 -15.36 10.14 -11.13
C LYS A 151 -14.63 10.46 -9.81
N ILE A 152 -14.59 9.51 -8.90
CA ILE A 152 -13.82 9.57 -7.66
C ILE A 152 -12.45 8.97 -7.92
N ASN A 153 -11.40 9.76 -7.67
CA ASN A 153 -10.04 9.27 -7.84
C ASN A 153 -9.72 8.25 -6.74
N CYS A 154 -9.68 6.97 -7.11
CA CYS A 154 -9.37 5.88 -6.19
C CYS A 154 -8.09 5.16 -6.64
N GLU A 155 -7.19 4.91 -5.71
CA GLU A 155 -5.95 4.15 -5.95
C GLU A 155 -5.90 2.92 -5.04
N TYR A 156 -5.36 1.83 -5.58
CA TYR A 156 -5.05 0.61 -4.83
C TYR A 156 -3.55 0.53 -4.61
N LEU A 157 -3.13 0.62 -3.35
CA LEU A 157 -1.73 0.60 -2.96
C LEU A 157 -1.41 -0.69 -2.20
N MET A 158 -0.18 -1.16 -2.36
CA MET A 158 0.35 -2.30 -1.62
C MET A 158 1.59 -1.92 -0.84
N ILE A 159 1.58 -2.19 0.46
CA ILE A 159 2.76 -2.12 1.32
C ILE A 159 3.47 -3.46 1.26
N ILE A 160 4.70 -3.46 0.74
CA ILE A 160 5.54 -4.66 0.62
C ILE A 160 7.00 -4.31 0.87
N SER A 161 7.79 -5.31 1.22
CA SER A 161 9.26 -5.20 1.19
C SER A 161 9.76 -5.20 -0.26
N ALA A 162 10.89 -4.54 -0.48
CA ALA A 162 11.56 -4.54 -1.78
C ALA A 162 11.99 -5.97 -2.23
N CYS A 163 12.09 -6.94 -1.32
CA CYS A 163 12.39 -8.34 -1.61
C CYS A 163 11.16 -9.23 -1.89
N PHE A 164 9.96 -8.66 -2.08
CA PHE A 164 8.73 -9.41 -2.31
C PHE A 164 8.79 -10.30 -3.56
N LYS A 165 8.44 -11.59 -3.44
CA LYS A 165 8.64 -12.59 -4.50
C LYS A 165 7.49 -12.83 -5.47
N LYS A 166 6.26 -12.42 -5.14
CA LYS A 166 5.09 -12.67 -6.02
C LYS A 166 4.87 -11.54 -7.01
N TYR A 167 5.95 -11.11 -7.66
CA TYR A 167 5.95 -9.93 -8.54
C TYR A 167 5.05 -10.05 -9.76
N TYR A 168 4.85 -11.27 -10.29
CA TYR A 168 3.92 -11.49 -11.39
C TYR A 168 2.48 -11.10 -11.02
N LYS A 169 2.12 -11.19 -9.73
CA LYS A 169 0.82 -10.71 -9.23
C LYS A 169 0.75 -9.19 -9.22
N LEU A 170 1.82 -8.52 -8.77
CA LEU A 170 1.95 -7.06 -8.83
C LEU A 170 1.94 -6.54 -10.26
N GLU A 171 2.60 -7.25 -11.19
CA GLU A 171 2.58 -6.94 -12.61
C GLU A 171 1.16 -6.99 -13.18
N ASN A 172 0.40 -8.03 -12.84
CA ASN A 172 -0.97 -8.19 -13.29
C ASN A 172 -1.88 -7.09 -12.72
N LEU A 173 -1.70 -6.71 -11.46
CA LEU A 173 -2.39 -5.57 -10.84
C LEU A 173 -2.05 -4.25 -11.54
N GLN A 174 -0.75 -3.99 -11.78
CA GLN A 174 -0.28 -2.81 -12.47
C GLN A 174 -0.81 -2.73 -13.91
N LYS A 175 -0.85 -3.85 -14.64
CA LYS A 175 -1.49 -3.90 -15.98
C LYS A 175 -3.00 -3.62 -15.90
N CYS A 176 -3.67 -4.14 -14.88
CA CYS A 176 -5.11 -4.03 -14.71
C CYS A 176 -5.57 -2.61 -14.33
N LEU A 177 -4.82 -1.93 -13.47
CA LEU A 177 -5.17 -0.63 -12.88
C LEU A 177 -4.32 0.54 -13.38
N LYS A 178 -3.23 0.28 -14.10
CA LYS A 178 -2.31 1.30 -14.64
C LYS A 178 -1.82 2.23 -13.50
N ASN A 179 -1.96 3.54 -13.67
CA ASN A 179 -1.59 4.54 -12.67
C ASN A 179 -2.51 4.57 -11.43
N LYS A 180 -3.56 3.73 -11.38
CA LYS A 180 -4.40 3.55 -10.18
C LYS A 180 -3.88 2.46 -9.25
N PHE A 181 -2.75 1.83 -9.59
CA PHE A 181 -2.05 0.91 -8.71
C PHE A 181 -0.65 1.45 -8.38
N GLY A 182 -0.17 1.13 -7.18
CA GLY A 182 1.18 1.49 -6.77
C GLY A 182 1.66 0.68 -5.57
N VAL A 183 2.96 0.78 -5.31
CA VAL A 183 3.64 0.10 -4.22
C VAL A 183 4.21 1.12 -3.25
N LEU A 184 3.95 0.93 -1.98
CA LEU A 184 4.64 1.59 -0.88
C LEU A 184 5.69 0.60 -0.37
N LEU A 185 6.96 0.96 -0.45
CA LEU A 185 8.02 0.10 0.06
C LEU A 185 8.09 0.24 1.58
N LEU A 186 8.17 -0.89 2.29
CA LEU A 186 8.36 -0.87 3.73
C LEU A 186 9.64 -0.14 4.14
N GLU A 187 10.68 -0.21 3.33
CA GLU A 187 11.93 0.50 3.54
C GLU A 187 11.72 2.02 3.53
N ASP A 188 10.83 2.53 2.68
CA ASP A 188 10.44 3.95 2.68
C ASP A 188 9.61 4.30 3.93
N ILE A 189 8.69 3.41 4.32
CA ILE A 189 7.88 3.60 5.54
C ILE A 189 8.77 3.62 6.78
N PHE A 190 9.73 2.70 6.90
CA PHE A 190 10.67 2.63 8.01
C PHE A 190 11.62 3.83 8.03
N GLN A 191 12.04 4.33 6.87
CA GLN A 191 12.81 5.57 6.81
C GLN A 191 12.00 6.75 7.36
N GLU A 192 10.72 6.85 7.00
CA GLU A 192 9.85 7.89 7.55
C GLU A 192 9.54 7.70 9.04
N MET A 193 9.33 6.46 9.51
CA MET A 193 9.22 6.16 10.94
C MET A 193 10.47 6.59 11.72
N HIS A 194 11.66 6.34 11.17
CA HIS A 194 12.93 6.81 11.73
C HIS A 194 12.99 8.34 11.78
N ASN A 195 12.69 9.01 10.65
CA ASN A 195 12.71 10.47 10.53
C ASN A 195 11.77 11.14 11.54
N HIS A 196 10.61 10.55 11.78
CA HIS A 196 9.61 11.00 12.75
C HIS A 196 9.90 10.56 14.19
N LYS A 197 10.98 9.79 14.43
CA LYS A 197 11.29 9.17 15.73
C LYS A 197 10.09 8.39 16.30
N PHE A 198 9.33 7.77 15.41
CA PHE A 198 8.13 7.00 15.74
C PHE A 198 8.51 5.83 16.66
N LYS A 199 7.63 5.50 17.60
CA LYS A 199 7.79 4.36 18.49
C LYS A 199 6.49 3.58 18.51
N TYR A 200 6.61 2.26 18.50
CA TYR A 200 5.50 1.34 18.63
C TYR A 200 5.84 0.38 19.76
N ASP A 201 4.94 0.18 20.72
CA ASP A 201 5.27 -0.39 22.04
C ASP A 201 5.94 -1.78 21.96
N ASP A 202 5.61 -2.56 20.93
CA ASP A 202 6.15 -3.91 20.74
C ASP A 202 7.38 -3.99 19.81
N ILE A 203 7.87 -2.85 19.30
CA ILE A 203 9.07 -2.77 18.44
C ILE A 203 10.12 -1.90 19.12
N THR A 204 11.25 -2.52 19.45
CA THR A 204 12.37 -1.86 20.15
C THR A 204 13.54 -1.54 19.22
N GLU A 205 13.48 -2.09 18.01
CA GLU A 205 14.49 -1.96 16.98
C GLU A 205 14.49 -0.54 16.38
N ASP A 206 15.67 -0.06 15.99
CA ASP A 206 15.79 1.22 15.27
C ASP A 206 15.36 1.03 13.81
N TRP A 207 14.27 1.69 13.42
CA TRP A 207 13.74 1.68 12.05
C TRP A 207 14.80 2.01 11.00
N GLY A 208 15.74 2.90 11.32
CA GLY A 208 16.79 3.35 10.40
C GLY A 208 17.75 2.24 9.97
N LEU A 209 17.77 1.11 10.69
CA LEU A 209 18.56 -0.06 10.33
C LEU A 209 17.92 -0.92 9.24
N TYR A 210 16.63 -0.73 8.93
CA TYR A 210 15.87 -1.61 8.04
C TYR A 210 15.39 -0.91 6.77
N THR A 211 16.06 0.18 6.39
CA THR A 211 15.72 1.01 5.23
C THR A 211 16.49 0.63 3.97
N ASP A 212 17.38 -0.38 4.05
CA ASP A 212 18.19 -0.79 2.93
C ASP A 212 17.35 -1.46 1.83
N LYS A 213 17.39 -0.84 0.65
CA LYS A 213 16.75 -1.30 -0.59
C LYS A 213 17.74 -1.94 -1.56
N ALA A 214 19.03 -2.03 -1.22
CA ALA A 214 20.10 -2.45 -2.12
C ALA A 214 19.89 -3.88 -2.66
N TYR A 215 19.10 -4.71 -1.99
CA TYR A 215 18.67 -6.01 -2.54
C TYR A 215 17.58 -5.92 -3.64
N ALA A 216 17.14 -4.72 -4.03
CA ALA A 216 16.10 -4.44 -5.04
C ALA A 216 16.44 -3.29 -6.02
N PHE A 217 17.69 -2.81 -6.03
CA PHE A 217 18.26 -1.70 -6.82
C PHE A 217 17.28 -0.76 -7.56
N LEU A 218 17.00 0.38 -6.93
CA LEU A 218 16.38 1.55 -7.56
C LEU A 218 17.40 2.29 -8.44
N GLU A 219 17.13 2.43 -9.74
CA GLU A 219 17.78 3.47 -10.55
C GLU A 219 17.28 4.84 -10.07
N VAL A 220 18.14 5.56 -9.34
CA VAL A 220 17.96 6.98 -9.13
C VAL A 220 18.15 7.63 -10.50
N GLY A 221 17.04 8.06 -11.12
CA GLY A 221 17.07 8.84 -12.33
C GLY A 221 17.77 10.17 -12.07
N ILE A 222 19.08 10.21 -12.26
CA ILE A 222 19.83 11.45 -12.41
C ILE A 222 19.40 12.03 -13.76
N LYS A 223 18.68 13.15 -13.71
CA LYS A 223 18.50 14.03 -14.85
C LYS A 223 19.77 14.80 -15.12
#